data_AF-A0A6L8VI88-F1
#
_entry.id   AF-A0A6L8VI88-F1
#
_cell.length_a   1.000
_cell.length_b   1.000
_cell.length_c   1.000
_cell.angle_alpha   90.00
_cell.angle_beta   90.00
_cell.angle_gamma   90.00
#
_symmetry.space_group_name_H-M   'P 1'
#
loop_
_entity.id
_entity.type
_entity.pdbx_description
1 polymer ?
#
loop_
_entity_poly.entity_id
_entity_poly.type
_entity_poly.pdbx_seq_one_letter_code
_entity_poly.pdbx_strand_id
1 'polypeptide(L)'
;MSWRAVRWAMEAAQQVRLSSVQRLVLLTLAYHHNDKTSCCIPSNETLRAETGLSRRAVQLAVQALEASGLVTVSPRAVHGIQTSNQYDLFGKPKGRTTCTRGGASDAPRGGARNGTAGAHHVHPNSSYPEGSTSNVTAFPVQRERML
;
A
#
# COMPACT_ATOMS: atom_id res chain seq x y z
N MET A 1 -9.25 -14.20 1.48
CA MET A 1 -9.40 -13.91 0.05
C MET A 1 -10.87 -13.73 -0.28
N SER A 2 -11.23 -12.52 -0.69
CA SER A 2 -12.59 -12.14 -1.09
C SER A 2 -12.58 -11.54 -2.48
N TRP A 3 -13.15 -12.23 -3.46
CA TRP A 3 -13.28 -11.68 -4.82
C TRP A 3 -14.18 -10.44 -4.85
N ARG A 4 -15.21 -10.43 -4.00
CA ARG A 4 -16.14 -9.30 -3.87
C ARG A 4 -15.42 -8.03 -3.40
N ALA A 5 -14.53 -8.15 -2.42
CA ALA A 5 -13.75 -7.03 -1.93
C ALA A 5 -12.80 -6.49 -3.00
N VAL A 6 -12.11 -7.38 -3.72
CA VAL A 6 -11.17 -6.98 -4.80
C VAL A 6 -11.90 -6.26 -5.92
N ARG A 7 -13.05 -6.77 -6.36
CA ARG A 7 -13.90 -6.12 -7.36
C ARG A 7 -14.35 -4.73 -6.89
N TRP A 8 -14.85 -4.63 -5.67
CA TRP A 8 -15.24 -3.33 -5.09
C TRP A 8 -14.07 -2.35 -5.06
N ALA A 9 -12.87 -2.78 -4.65
CA ALA A 9 -11.68 -1.93 -4.61
C ALA A 9 -11.31 -1.38 -5.99
N MET A 10 -11.44 -2.19 -7.04
CA MET A 10 -11.19 -1.78 -8.42
C MET A 10 -12.18 -0.70 -8.90
N GLU A 11 -13.46 -0.86 -8.57
CA GLU A 11 -14.53 0.11 -8.88
C GLU A 11 -14.35 1.40 -8.06
N ALA A 12 -14.11 1.30 -6.76
CA ALA A 12 -13.88 2.43 -5.87
C ALA A 12 -12.67 3.27 -6.29
N ALA A 13 -11.58 2.62 -6.72
CA ALA A 13 -10.38 3.29 -7.20
C ALA A 13 -10.54 3.98 -8.57
N GLN A 14 -11.65 3.73 -9.30
CA GLN A 14 -12.00 4.51 -10.50
C GLN A 14 -12.81 5.76 -10.12
N GLN A 15 -13.66 5.66 -9.10
CA GLN A 15 -14.51 6.77 -8.63
C GLN A 15 -13.70 7.81 -7.84
N VAL A 16 -12.75 7.34 -7.03
CA VAL A 16 -11.83 8.19 -6.26
C VAL A 16 -10.49 8.26 -6.99
N ARG A 17 -9.95 9.47 -7.20
CA ARG A 17 -8.62 9.66 -7.77
C ARG A 17 -7.52 9.25 -6.79
N LEU A 18 -7.28 7.95 -6.68
CA LEU A 18 -6.20 7.38 -5.88
C LEU A 18 -4.88 7.36 -6.65
N SER A 19 -3.77 7.56 -5.95
CA SER A 19 -2.44 7.32 -6.51
C SER A 19 -2.20 5.81 -6.71
N SER A 20 -1.22 5.45 -7.55
CA SER A 20 -0.86 4.04 -7.79
C SER A 20 -0.53 3.29 -6.50
N VAL A 21 0.15 3.96 -5.56
CA VAL A 21 0.50 3.42 -4.24
C VAL A 21 -0.75 3.16 -3.40
N GLN A 22 -1.68 4.12 -3.34
CA GLN A 22 -2.94 3.96 -2.61
C GLN A 22 -3.79 2.84 -3.19
N ARG A 23 -3.86 2.76 -4.53
CA ARG A 23 -4.58 1.71 -5.25
C ARG A 23 -4.01 0.34 -4.93
N LEU A 24 -2.67 0.20 -4.97
CA LEU A 24 -2.01 -1.06 -4.64
C LEU A 24 -2.32 -1.50 -3.21
N VAL A 25 -2.18 -0.60 -2.22
CA VAL A 25 -2.49 -0.89 -0.82
C VAL A 25 -3.97 -1.28 -0.63
N LEU A 26 -4.90 -0.58 -1.28
CA LEU A 26 -6.33 -0.91 -1.22
C LEU A 26 -6.62 -2.31 -1.79
N LEU A 27 -6.00 -2.66 -2.92
CA LEU A 27 -6.12 -3.98 -3.53
C LEU A 27 -5.56 -5.08 -2.63
N THR A 28 -4.40 -4.85 -2.00
CA THR A 28 -3.82 -5.79 -1.04
C THR A 28 -4.72 -5.99 0.17
N LEU A 29 -5.29 -4.92 0.74
CA LEU A 29 -6.27 -5.02 1.82
C LEU A 29 -7.51 -5.82 1.40
N ALA A 30 -8.03 -5.56 0.19
CA ALA A 30 -9.17 -6.27 -0.36
C ALA A 30 -8.89 -7.76 -0.62
N TYR A 31 -7.67 -8.11 -1.02
CA TYR A 31 -7.22 -9.48 -1.14
C TYR A 31 -7.25 -10.19 0.22
N HIS A 32 -6.72 -9.57 1.27
CA HIS A 32 -6.74 -10.13 2.64
C HIS A 32 -8.11 -10.15 3.32
N HIS A 33 -9.12 -9.48 2.75
CA HIS A 33 -10.48 -9.54 3.27
C HIS A 33 -11.03 -10.98 3.23
N ASN A 34 -11.68 -11.38 4.31
CA ASN A 34 -12.32 -12.69 4.42
C ASN A 34 -13.85 -12.52 4.40
N ASP A 35 -14.51 -13.04 3.36
CA ASP A 35 -15.97 -12.94 3.21
C ASP A 35 -16.75 -13.60 4.35
N LYS A 36 -16.20 -14.64 4.99
CA LYS A 36 -16.89 -15.39 6.04
C LYS A 36 -16.89 -14.68 7.38
N THR A 37 -15.79 -14.01 7.72
CA THR A 37 -15.62 -13.32 9.00
C THR A 37 -15.76 -11.81 8.89
N SER A 38 -15.80 -11.28 7.66
CA SER A 38 -15.72 -9.83 7.35
C SER A 38 -14.49 -9.14 7.95
N CYS A 39 -13.49 -9.91 8.41
CA CYS A 39 -12.29 -9.39 9.03
C CYS A 39 -11.21 -9.18 7.97
N CYS A 40 -10.55 -8.01 8.01
CA CYS A 40 -9.27 -7.76 7.35
C CYS A 40 -8.25 -7.29 8.39
N ILE A 41 -7.23 -8.11 8.66
CA ILE A 41 -6.25 -7.88 9.74
C ILE A 41 -4.79 -8.11 9.28
N PRO A 42 -4.37 -7.68 8.07
CA PRO A 42 -2.96 -7.76 7.70
C PRO A 42 -2.13 -6.83 8.59
N SER A 43 -0.96 -7.30 9.01
CA SER A 43 -0.01 -6.45 9.72
C SER A 43 0.59 -5.40 8.77
N ASN A 44 1.14 -4.30 9.31
CA ASN A 44 1.90 -3.35 8.51
C ASN A 44 3.10 -4.01 7.81
N GLU A 45 3.70 -5.04 8.41
CA GLU A 45 4.81 -5.76 7.80
C GLU A 45 4.35 -6.63 6.63
N THR A 46 3.21 -7.29 6.76
CA THR A 46 2.55 -8.04 5.68
C THR A 46 2.28 -7.13 4.48
N LEU A 47 1.69 -5.95 4.73
CA LEU A 47 1.44 -4.98 3.67
C LEU A 47 2.73 -4.55 2.97
N ARG A 48 3.81 -4.30 3.72
CA ARG A 48 5.10 -3.94 3.12
C ARG A 48 5.69 -5.05 2.27
N ALA A 49 5.68 -6.28 2.79
CA ALA A 49 6.24 -7.44 2.09
C ALA A 49 5.54 -7.68 0.75
N GLU A 50 4.21 -7.60 0.72
CA GLU A 50 3.44 -7.87 -0.49
C GLU A 50 3.40 -6.69 -1.47
N THR A 51 3.42 -5.46 -0.98
CA THR A 51 3.39 -4.28 -1.85
C THR A 51 4.79 -3.80 -2.28
N GLY A 52 5.85 -4.27 -1.63
CA GLY A 52 7.22 -3.77 -1.82
C GLY A 52 7.45 -2.34 -1.32
N LEU A 53 6.50 -1.78 -0.57
CA LEU A 53 6.55 -0.38 -0.13
C LEU A 53 7.34 -0.21 1.18
N SER A 54 7.88 0.99 1.37
CA SER A 54 8.44 1.40 2.65
C SER A 54 7.34 1.52 3.71
N ARG A 55 7.71 1.38 4.99
CA ARG A 55 6.76 1.54 6.12
C ARG A 55 6.03 2.88 6.06
N ARG A 56 6.77 3.95 5.74
CA ARG A 56 6.23 5.30 5.62
C ARG A 56 5.22 5.43 4.48
N ALA A 57 5.49 4.79 3.34
CA ALA A 57 4.59 4.81 2.19
C ALA A 57 3.28 4.05 2.48
N VAL A 58 3.35 2.88 3.13
CA VAL A 58 2.16 2.13 3.58
C VAL A 58 1.32 2.99 4.54
N GLN A 59 1.94 3.60 5.55
CA GLN A 59 1.23 4.46 6.51
C GLN A 59 0.54 5.66 5.84
N LEU A 60 1.22 6.35 4.91
CA LEU A 60 0.61 7.44 4.13
C LEU A 60 -0.56 6.98 3.29
N ALA A 61 -0.40 5.83 2.63
CA ALA A 61 -1.45 5.27 1.79
C ALA A 61 -2.69 4.92 2.61
N VAL A 62 -2.51 4.24 3.74
CA VAL A 62 -3.61 3.89 4.66
C VAL A 62 -4.31 5.15 5.18
N GLN A 63 -3.56 6.17 5.62
CA GLN A 63 -4.13 7.44 6.09
C GLN A 63 -4.93 8.15 4.99
N ALA A 64 -4.43 8.14 3.75
CA ALA A 64 -5.15 8.73 2.62
C ALA A 64 -6.41 7.95 2.25
N LEU A 65 -6.38 6.61 2.33
CA LEU A 65 -7.54 5.76 2.11
C LEU A 65 -8.62 6.00 3.18
N GLU A 66 -8.22 6.18 4.44
CA GLU A 66 -9.12 6.55 5.53
C GLU A 66 -9.72 7.94 5.33
N ALA A 67 -8.89 8.93 4.96
CA ALA A 67 -9.35 10.28 4.66
C ALA A 67 -10.33 10.30 3.46
N SER A 68 -10.14 9.42 2.48
CA SER A 68 -11.07 9.25 1.35
C SER A 68 -12.37 8.56 1.74
N GLY A 69 -12.47 7.99 2.94
CA GLY A 69 -13.64 7.27 3.43
C GLY A 69 -13.79 5.86 2.87
N LEU A 70 -12.79 5.33 2.17
CA LEU A 70 -12.83 3.98 1.59
C LEU A 70 -12.52 2.88 2.61
N VAL A 71 -11.68 3.20 3.59
CA VAL A 71 -11.24 2.26 4.64
C VAL A 71 -11.46 2.90 6.01
N THR A 72 -11.83 2.11 7.01
CA THR A 72 -11.79 2.53 8.42
C THR A 72 -10.74 1.70 9.14
N VAL A 73 -9.89 2.35 9.95
CA VAL A 73 -8.81 1.68 10.67
C VAL A 73 -9.15 1.64 12.16
N SER A 74 -9.25 0.44 12.71
CA SER A 74 -9.49 0.22 14.14
C SER A 74 -8.26 -0.43 14.76
N PRO A 75 -7.64 0.16 15.80
CA PRO A 75 -6.53 -0.46 16.49
C PRO A 75 -7.00 -1.73 17.18
N ARG A 76 -6.29 -2.84 16.99
CA ARG A 76 -6.53 -4.09 17.69
C ARG A 76 -5.52 -4.21 18.83
N ALA A 77 -6.04 -4.29 20.05
CA ALA A 77 -5.25 -4.59 21.23
C ALA A 77 -5.60 -5.98 21.76
N VAL A 78 -4.58 -6.73 22.16
CA VAL A 78 -4.72 -8.00 22.87
C VAL A 78 -3.97 -7.83 24.19
N HIS A 79 -4.65 -8.05 25.31
CA HIS A 79 -4.11 -7.81 26.66
C HIS A 79 -3.51 -6.40 26.86
N GLY A 80 -4.14 -5.37 26.27
CA GLY A 80 -3.69 -3.97 26.41
C GLY A 80 -2.51 -3.58 25.50
N ILE A 81 -1.94 -4.52 24.75
CA ILE A 81 -0.86 -4.27 23.79
C ILE A 81 -1.46 -4.22 22.38
N GLN A 82 -1.18 -3.15 21.63
CA GLN A 82 -1.59 -3.04 20.24
C GLN A 82 -0.78 -4.02 19.38
N THR A 83 -1.45 -5.00 18.79
CA THR A 83 -0.81 -6.06 17.99
C THR A 83 -0.89 -5.78 16.50
N SER A 84 -2.05 -5.33 16.03
CA SER A 84 -2.29 -5.03 14.62
C SER A 84 -3.41 -4.01 14.46
N ASN A 85 -3.68 -3.64 13.21
CA ASN A 85 -4.86 -2.87 12.86
C ASN A 85 -5.88 -3.81 12.22
N GLN A 86 -7.16 -3.59 12.53
CA GLN A 86 -8.27 -4.11 11.76
C GLN A 86 -8.69 -3.05 10.74
N TYR A 87 -8.95 -3.50 9.51
CA TYR A 87 -9.40 -2.66 8.42
C TYR A 87 -10.81 -3.06 8.02
N ASP A 88 -11.73 -2.10 8.09
CA ASP A 88 -13.08 -2.29 7.59
C ASP A 88 -13.17 -1.66 6.19
N LEU A 89 -13.52 -2.49 5.21
CA LEU A 89 -13.65 -2.11 3.80
C LEU A 89 -15.11 -1.71 3.50
N PHE A 90 -15.38 -1.29 2.26
CA PHE A 90 -16.73 -0.88 1.80
C PHE A 90 -17.23 0.45 2.37
N GLY A 91 -16.31 1.33 2.75
CA GLY A 91 -16.66 2.71 3.08
C GLY A 91 -17.20 3.47 1.86
N LYS A 92 -17.93 4.56 2.13
CA LYS A 92 -18.43 5.47 1.09
C LYS A 92 -17.46 6.65 0.94
N PRO A 93 -17.14 7.09 -0.29
CA PRO A 93 -16.25 8.23 -0.50
C PRO A 93 -16.71 9.44 0.30
N LYS A 94 -15.86 9.92 1.21
CA LYS A 94 -16.09 11.17 1.93
C LYS A 94 -15.56 12.31 1.05
N GLY A 95 -16.36 13.36 0.88
CA GLY A 95 -15.96 14.56 0.14
C GLY A 95 -14.58 15.04 0.60
N ARG A 96 -13.72 15.43 -0.34
CA ARG A 96 -12.29 15.68 -0.16
C ARG A 96 -12.00 16.54 1.08
N THR A 97 -11.64 15.93 2.21
CA THR A 97 -11.11 16.67 3.35
C THR A 97 -9.68 17.05 3.01
N THR A 98 -9.47 18.32 2.68
CA THR A 98 -8.13 18.86 2.50
C THR A 98 -7.38 18.67 3.81
N CYS A 99 -6.19 18.08 3.75
CA CYS A 99 -5.24 18.13 4.85
C CYS A 99 -4.71 19.56 4.94
N THR A 100 -5.46 20.47 5.58
CA THR A 100 -4.94 21.78 5.98
C THR A 100 -3.83 21.57 7.00
N ARG A 101 -2.59 21.53 6.50
CA ARG A 101 -1.37 21.69 7.27
C ARG A 101 -1.32 23.15 7.74
N GLY A 102 -2.00 23.47 8.84
CA GLY A 102 -2.11 24.81 9.40
C GLY A 102 -1.91 24.78 10.92
N GLY A 103 -0.75 25.22 11.37
CA GLY A 103 -0.35 25.30 12.78
C GLY A 103 1.09 25.81 12.88
N ALA A 104 1.30 27.05 12.42
CA ALA A 104 2.53 27.80 12.64
C ALA A 104 2.55 28.29 14.09
N SER A 105 3.64 28.05 14.81
CA SER A 105 4.01 28.79 16.02
C SER A 105 5.53 28.90 16.05
N ASP A 106 5.98 30.14 16.08
CA ASP A 106 7.36 30.62 16.01
C ASP A 106 8.37 29.92 16.92
N ALA A 107 9.54 29.61 16.36
CA ALA A 107 10.80 29.52 17.11
C ALA A 107 11.96 30.01 16.23
N PRO A 108 12.80 30.96 16.70
CA PRO A 108 13.83 31.57 15.88
C PRO A 108 15.14 30.76 15.85
N ARG A 109 15.76 30.80 14.66
CA ARG A 109 17.18 30.70 14.28
C ARG A 109 18.25 30.22 15.27
N GLY A 110 19.07 29.29 14.75
CA GLY A 110 20.50 29.11 15.05
C GLY A 110 20.82 27.63 15.29
N GLY A 111 21.76 26.94 14.66
CA GLY A 111 22.87 27.25 13.76
C GLY A 111 23.68 25.95 13.60
N ALA A 112 24.78 26.03 12.84
CA ALA A 112 25.82 25.01 12.65
C ALA A 112 25.57 23.88 11.64
N ARG A 113 26.52 23.86 10.71
CA ARG A 113 26.77 22.89 9.64
C ARG A 113 27.49 21.70 10.24
N ASN A 114 27.26 20.50 9.71
CA ASN A 114 28.36 19.60 9.35
C ASN A 114 27.85 18.52 8.40
N GLY A 115 28.54 18.41 7.27
CA GLY A 115 28.37 17.30 6.35
C GLY A 115 29.06 16.06 6.90
N THR A 116 28.44 14.92 6.66
CA THR A 116 29.14 13.66 6.40
C THR A 116 28.21 12.77 5.58
N ALA A 117 28.75 12.30 4.46
CA ALA A 117 28.17 11.28 3.62
C ALA A 117 27.83 10.03 4.44
N GLY A 118 26.58 9.59 4.36
CA GLY A 118 26.12 8.31 4.88
C GLY A 118 25.52 7.51 3.73
N ALA A 119 26.36 6.73 3.07
CA ALA A 119 25.95 5.73 2.11
C ALA A 119 24.91 4.80 2.75
N HIS A 120 23.72 4.69 2.16
CA HIS A 120 22.81 3.60 2.49
C HIS A 120 23.44 2.29 2.00
N HIS A 121 24.09 1.59 2.92
CA HIS A 121 24.52 0.21 2.76
C HIS A 121 23.30 -0.64 2.41
N VAL A 122 23.23 -1.07 1.15
CA VAL A 122 22.42 -2.21 0.73
C VAL A 122 23.05 -3.45 1.36
N HIS A 123 22.33 -4.16 2.22
CA HIS A 123 22.72 -5.52 2.62
C HIS A 123 22.46 -6.44 1.43
N PRO A 124 23.48 -7.11 0.86
CA PRO A 124 23.25 -8.22 -0.03
C PRO A 124 22.99 -9.46 0.84
N ASN A 125 21.80 -10.06 0.75
CA ASN A 125 21.73 -11.49 1.02
C ASN A 125 21.56 -12.21 -0.31
N SER A 126 22.70 -12.66 -0.80
CA SER A 126 22.87 -13.56 -1.93
C SER A 126 22.47 -14.97 -1.51
N SER A 127 21.45 -15.53 -2.15
CA SER A 127 21.31 -16.97 -2.41
C SER A 127 20.11 -17.22 -3.32
N TYR A 128 20.16 -16.69 -4.54
CA TYR A 128 19.44 -17.28 -5.66
C TYR A 128 20.48 -18.03 -6.50
N PRO A 129 20.35 -19.35 -6.73
CA PRO A 129 21.29 -20.06 -7.59
C PRO A 129 21.14 -19.55 -9.03
N GLU A 130 22.23 -18.98 -9.56
CA GLU A 130 22.40 -18.72 -10.98
C GLU A 130 22.58 -20.05 -11.72
N GLY A 131 21.79 -20.27 -12.78
CA GLY A 131 21.98 -21.44 -13.63
C GLY A 131 20.87 -21.69 -14.64
N SER A 132 20.94 -20.98 -15.76
CA SER A 132 20.62 -21.43 -17.12
C SER A 132 19.77 -20.42 -17.91
N THR A 133 20.47 -19.49 -18.55
CA THR A 133 19.99 -18.82 -19.75
C THR A 133 19.88 -19.84 -20.88
N SER A 134 18.66 -20.11 -21.34
CA SER A 134 18.43 -20.76 -22.64
C SER A 134 17.17 -20.18 -23.28
N ASN A 135 17.40 -19.23 -24.19
CA ASN A 135 16.57 -18.84 -25.33
C ASN A 135 15.08 -18.51 -25.12
N VAL A 136 14.80 -17.21 -25.02
CA VAL A 136 13.53 -16.64 -25.51
C VAL A 136 13.61 -16.62 -27.05
N THR A 137 13.14 -17.68 -27.70
CA THR A 137 12.75 -17.60 -29.10
C THR A 137 11.46 -16.79 -29.19
N ALA A 138 11.53 -15.72 -29.98
CA ALA A 138 10.40 -14.87 -30.32
C ALA A 138 9.22 -15.71 -30.86
N PHE A 139 8.04 -15.58 -30.25
CA PHE A 139 6.80 -16.07 -30.83
C PHE A 139 6.38 -15.14 -31.98
N PRO A 140 6.28 -15.61 -33.23
CA PRO A 140 5.68 -14.81 -34.30
C PRO A 140 4.15 -14.75 -34.11
N VAL A 141 3.62 -13.53 -34.05
CA VAL A 141 2.18 -13.24 -34.15
C VAL A 141 1.77 -13.44 -35.61
N GLN A 142 1.16 -14.58 -35.93
CA GLN A 142 0.46 -14.78 -37.20
C GLN A 142 -0.93 -14.14 -37.13
N ARG A 143 -1.09 -13.04 -37.87
CA ARG A 143 -2.39 -12.48 -38.24
C ARG A 143 -2.95 -13.29 -39.41
N GLU A 144 -3.93 -14.14 -39.15
CA GLU A 144 -4.78 -14.66 -40.22
C GLU A 144 -5.79 -13.58 -40.64
N ARG A 145 -5.68 -13.15 -41.90
CA ARG A 145 -6.71 -12.42 -42.63
C ARG A 145 -7.74 -13.44 -43.11
N MET A 146 -8.98 -13.36 -42.61
CA MET A 146 -10.13 -13.97 -43.26
C MET A 146 -10.53 -13.13 -44.48
N LEU A 147 -10.66 -13.80 -45.62
CA LEU A 147 -11.52 -13.40 -46.74
C LEU A 147 -12.96 -13.84 -46.44
#